data_AF-A0A967D4L0-F1
#
_entry.id   AF-A0A967D4L0-F1
#
_cell.length_a   1.000
_cell.length_b   1.000
_cell.length_c   1.000
_cell.angle_alpha   90.00
_cell.angle_beta   90.00
_cell.angle_gamma   90.00
#
_symmetry.space_group_name_H-M   'P 1'
#
loop_
_entity.id
_entity.type
_entity.pdbx_description
1 polymer ?
#
loop_
_entity_poly.entity_id
_entity_poly.type
_entity_poly.pdbx_seq_one_letter_code
_entity_poly.pdbx_strand_id
1 'polypeptide(L)' 'MVPTDRYLLLTGATGLLGRSLLRDLSAAGRRLAVLVRADRTNSAESRVDDLLADWQEVAGVMVAAPVVLEGDITQPGL' A
#
# COMPACT_ATOMS: atom_id res chain seq x y z
N MET A 1 22.65 1.18 4.73
CA MET A 1 22.14 0.35 3.62
C MET A 1 20.98 -0.47 4.17
N VAL A 2 19.74 -0.25 3.70
CA VAL A 2 18.59 -1.06 4.15
C VAL A 2 18.69 -2.42 3.45
N PRO A 3 18.55 -3.54 4.17
CA PRO A 3 18.65 -4.88 3.58
C PRO A 3 17.61 -5.07 2.47
N THR A 4 18.06 -5.52 1.31
CA THR A 4 17.21 -5.71 0.12
C THR A 4 16.10 -6.72 0.34
N ASP A 5 16.19 -7.61 1.33
CA ASP A 5 15.25 -8.72 1.53
C ASP A 5 14.10 -8.41 2.49
N ARG A 6 13.98 -7.15 2.95
CA ARG A 6 12.99 -6.76 3.95
C ARG A 6 11.94 -5.83 3.35
N TYR A 7 10.69 -6.10 3.70
CA TYR A 7 9.57 -5.22 3.46
C TYR A 7 9.21 -4.46 4.74
N LEU A 8 8.78 -3.21 4.58
CA LEU A 8 8.03 -2.51 5.62
C LEU A 8 6.57 -2.88 5.49
N LEU A 9 6.00 -3.48 6.55
CA LEU A 9 4.57 -3.71 6.63
C LEU A 9 3.87 -2.40 7.03
N LEU A 10 2.95 -1.93 6.19
CA LEU A 10 2.12 -0.77 6.43
C LEU A 10 0.65 -1.19 6.50
N THR A 11 -0.01 -0.85 7.59
CA THR A 11 -1.45 -1.03 7.77
C THR A 11 -2.18 0.29 7.53
N GLY A 12 -3.46 0.22 7.17
CA GLY A 12 -4.26 1.42 6.93
C GLY A 12 -3.79 2.26 5.73
N ALA A 13 -3.11 1.63 4.76
CA ALA A 13 -2.52 2.30 3.58
C ALA A 13 -3.55 3.04 2.72
N THR A 14 -4.81 2.62 2.73
CA THR A 14 -5.92 3.27 2.00
C THR A 14 -6.55 4.44 2.76
N GLY A 15 -6.13 4.70 4.01
CA GLY A 15 -6.58 5.85 4.81
C GLY A 15 -5.83 7.14 4.48
N LEU A 16 -6.28 8.27 5.02
CA LEU A 16 -5.73 9.61 4.73
C LEU A 16 -4.22 9.72 4.98
N LEU A 17 -3.74 9.24 6.14
CA LEU A 17 -2.33 9.27 6.49
C LEU A 17 -1.56 8.13 5.79
N GLY A 18 -2.13 6.93 5.78
CA GLY A 18 -1.49 5.74 5.20
C GLY A 18 -1.14 5.92 3.73
N ARG A 19 -1.99 6.60 2.96
CA ARG A 19 -1.70 6.90 1.55
C ARG A 19 -0.49 7.81 1.41
N SER A 20 -0.39 8.85 2.23
CA SER A 20 0.75 9.77 2.20
C SER A 20 2.04 9.05 2.61
N LEU A 21 1.97 8.19 3.64
CA LEU A 21 3.11 7.37 4.07
C LEU A 21 3.56 6.39 2.98
N LEU A 22 2.63 5.70 2.30
CA LEU A 22 2.94 4.81 1.20
C LEU A 22 3.66 5.56 0.08
N ARG A 23 3.19 6.74 -0.31
CA ARG A 23 3.85 7.60 -1.30
C ARG A 23 5.27 7.98 -0.87
N ASP A 24 5.42 8.55 0.31
CA ASP A 24 6.70 9.11 0.77
C ASP A 24 7.73 8.01 1.03
N LEU A 25 7.32 6.87 1.58
CA LEU A 25 8.19 5.72 1.80
C LEU A 25 8.58 5.06 0.47
N SER A 26 7.66 4.96 -0.50
CA SER A 26 7.98 4.50 -1.86
C SER A 26 8.98 5.43 -2.56
N ALA A 27 8.78 6.75 -2.46
CA ALA A 27 9.70 7.75 -3.00
C ALA A 27 11.09 7.69 -2.33
N ALA A 28 11.15 7.33 -1.05
CA ALA A 28 12.38 7.05 -0.33
C ALA A 28 13.01 5.67 -0.67
N GLY A 29 12.49 4.95 -1.66
CA GLY A 29 13.00 3.67 -2.13
C GLY A 29 12.76 2.50 -1.17
N ARG A 30 11.77 2.61 -0.27
CA ARG A 30 11.43 1.51 0.66
C ARG A 30 10.52 0.50 -0.04
N ARG A 31 10.84 -0.79 0.13
CA ARG A 31 9.95 -1.89 -0.27
C ARG A 31 8.81 -1.99 0.74
N LEU A 32 7.57 -1.89 0.27
CA LEU A 32 6.38 -1.85 1.12
C LEU A 32 5.50 -3.08 0.87
N ALA A 33 4.99 -3.64 1.96
CA ALA A 33 3.88 -4.58 1.96
C ALA A 33 2.71 -3.90 2.67
N VAL A 34 1.53 -3.90 2.06
CA VAL A 34 0.34 -3.23 2.59
C VAL A 34 -0.70 -4.26 2.99
N LEU A 35 -1.21 -4.16 4.22
CA LEU A 35 -2.36 -4.96 4.66
C LEU A 35 -3.64 -4.17 4.39
N VAL A 36 -4.50 -4.73 3.53
CA VAL A 36 -5.72 -4.09 3.08
C VAL A 36 -6.89 -5.02 3.31
N ARG A 37 -7.96 -4.49 3.89
CA ARG A 37 -9.22 -5.21 4.04
C ARG A 37 -9.94 -5.21 2.70
N ALA A 38 -10.37 -6.37 2.23
CA ALA A 38 -11.39 -6.41 1.17
C ALA A 38 -12.67 -5.71 1.66
N ASP A 39 -13.44 -5.17 0.72
CA ASP A 39 -14.83 -4.80 0.99
C ASP A 39 -15.77 -5.64 0.11
N ARG A 40 -17.08 -5.45 0.25
CA ARG A 40 -18.08 -6.28 -0.47
C ARG A 40 -18.01 -6.10 -2.00
N THR A 41 -17.32 -5.07 -2.47
CA THR A 41 -17.33 -4.60 -3.87
C THR A 41 -15.94 -4.64 -4.51
N ASN A 42 -14.87 -4.55 -3.73
CA ASN A 42 -13.49 -4.43 -4.22
C ASN A 42 -12.57 -5.41 -3.50
N SER A 43 -11.67 -6.03 -4.28
CA SER A 43 -10.53 -6.79 -3.73
C SER A 43 -9.53 -5.84 -3.06
N ALA A 44 -8.67 -6.39 -2.20
CA ALA A 44 -7.56 -5.64 -1.61
C ALA A 44 -6.66 -4.99 -2.68
N GLU A 45 -6.40 -5.70 -3.79
CA GLU A 45 -5.58 -5.25 -4.91
C GLU A 45 -6.23 -4.08 -5.66
N SER A 46 -7.51 -4.19 -6.04
CA SER A 46 -8.20 -3.09 -6.73
C SER A 46 -8.21 -1.80 -5.94
N ARG A 47 -8.36 -1.88 -4.61
CA ARG A 47 -8.29 -0.69 -3.74
C ARG A 47 -6.91 -0.01 -3.74
N VAL A 48 -5.85 -0.78 -3.96
CA VAL A 48 -4.48 -0.25 -4.09
C VAL A 48 -4.26 0.27 -5.50
N ASP A 49 -4.77 -0.41 -6.52
CA ASP A 49 -4.69 0.05 -7.92
C ASP A 49 -5.36 1.42 -8.10
N ASP A 50 -6.57 1.61 -7.54
CA ASP A 50 -7.27 2.89 -7.56
C ASP A 50 -6.43 4.01 -6.92
N LEU A 51 -5.77 3.71 -5.79
CA LEU A 51 -4.89 4.67 -5.12
C LEU A 51 -3.68 5.06 -6.00
N LEU A 52 -3.07 4.08 -6.68
CA LEU A 52 -1.94 4.31 -7.55
C LEU A 52 -2.35 5.08 -8.82
N ALA A 53 -3.51 4.77 -9.38
CA ALA A 53 -4.09 5.49 -10.51
C ALA A 53 -4.36 6.96 -10.14
N ASP A 54 -4.99 7.21 -9.00
CA ASP A 54 -5.24 8.56 -8.47
C ASP A 54 -3.94 9.38 -8.40
N TRP A 55 -2.83 8.79 -7.96
CA TRP A 55 -1.55 9.49 -7.87
C TRP A 55 -0.91 9.75 -9.22
N GLN A 56 -1.05 8.80 -10.14
CA GLN A 56 -0.56 8.98 -11.49
C GLN A 56 -1.33 10.09 -12.21
N GLU A 57 -2.66 10.13 -12.06
CA GLU A 57 -3.51 11.14 -12.69
C GLU A 57 -3.34 12.53 -12.07
N VAL A 58 -3.32 12.63 -10.73
CA VAL A 58 -3.32 13.92 -10.04
C VAL A 58 -1.92 14.51 -9.91
N ALA A 59 -0.92 13.69 -9.64
CA ALA A 59 0.44 14.14 -9.30
C ALA A 59 1.49 13.80 -10.38
N GLY A 60 1.15 12.97 -11.38
CA GLY A 60 2.10 12.48 -12.38
C GLY A 60 3.20 11.60 -11.77
N VAL A 61 2.95 10.99 -10.61
CA VAL A 61 3.94 10.22 -9.85
C VAL A 61 3.71 8.73 -10.05
N MET A 62 4.72 8.06 -10.62
CA MET A 62 4.81 6.60 -10.64
C MET A 62 5.58 6.11 -9.41
N VAL A 63 4.97 5.24 -8.61
CA VAL A 63 5.64 4.53 -7.51
C VAL A 63 5.71 3.04 -7.80
N ALA A 64 6.70 2.35 -7.23
CA ALA A 64 6.74 0.89 -7.27
C ALA A 64 5.49 0.33 -6.56
N ALA A 65 4.80 -0.60 -7.23
CA ALA A 65 3.64 -1.26 -6.63
C ALA A 65 4.06 -2.01 -5.35
N PRO A 66 3.36 -1.78 -4.22
CA PRO A 66 3.63 -2.53 -3.00
C PRO A 66 3.16 -3.98 -3.13
N VAL A 67 3.66 -4.85 -2.26
CA VAL A 67 3.04 -6.17 -2.08
C VAL A 67 1.71 -5.96 -1.35
N VAL A 68 0.61 -6.46 -1.91
CA VAL A 68 -0.71 -6.37 -1.27
C VAL A 68 -1.01 -7.66 -0.52
N LEU A 69 -1.35 -7.53 0.75
CA LEU A 69 -1.81 -8.61 1.62
C LEU A 69 -3.27 -8.32 1.96
N GLU A 70 -4.16 -9.22 1.59
CA GLU A 70 -5.54 -9.16 2.04
C GLU A 70 -5.62 -9.64 3.50
N GLY A 71 -6.31 -8.89 4.35
CA GLY A 71 -6.49 -9.26 5.74
C GLY A 71 -7.00 -8.12 6.64
N ASP A 72 -7.24 -8.45 7.91
CA ASP A 72 -7.71 -7.54 8.95
C ASP A 72 -6.89 -7.73 10.23
N ILE A 73 -6.27 -6.65 10.72
CA ILE A 73 -5.45 -6.64 11.95
C ILE A 73 -6.19 -7.13 13.21
N THR A 74 -7.52 -7.19 13.17
CA THR A 74 -8.36 -7.68 14.28
C THR A 74 -8.60 -9.19 14.21
N GLN A 75 -8.16 -9.86 13.15
CA GLN A 75 -8.30 -11.30 12.92
C GLN A 75 -6.93 -12.00 12.94
N PRO A 76 -6.87 -13.28 13.36
CA PRO A 76 -5.67 -14.08 13.21
C PRO A 76 -5.49 -14.53 11.75
N GLY A 77 -4.24 -14.63 11.28
CA GLY A 77 -3.91 -15.22 9.98
C GLY A 77 -3.75 -14.25 8.80
N LEU A 78 -3.54 -12.96 9.11
CA LEU A 78 -3.66 -11.74 8.28
C LEU A 78 -5.06 -11.18 8.22
#